data_AF-B2HFT5-F1
#
_entry.id   AF-B2HFT5-F1
#
_cell.length_a   1.000
_cell.length_b   1.000
_cell.length_c   1.000
_cell.angle_alpha   90.00
_cell.angle_beta   90.00
_cell.angle_gamma   90.00
#
_symmetry.space_group_name_H-M   'P 1'
#
loop_
_entity.id
_entity.type
_entity.pdbx_description
1 polymer ?
#
loop_
_entity_poly.entity_id
_entity_poly.type
_entity_poly.pdbx_seq_one_letter_code
_entity_poly.pdbx_strand_id
1 'polypeptide(L)'
;MVGADLPPGKWSAWLVGAWWPALPDAPATGATYWRGAGEIKHNEARDLQDERSRLTVNRGRTADDLMDRYWRGEQRLLTIGDQCDTKSVQSGRVVDAVNNLRDRLRDIAHSGNDEIDRILSGKGPGARVGRCWAGSGATGLTGAVMLIRILSIPEYGSGPTTCARHHPPRK
;
A
#
# COMPACT_ATOMS: atom_id res chain seq x y z
N MET A 1 11.55 -23.29 3.39
CA MET A 1 12.00 -23.52 2.00
C MET A 1 12.04 -22.17 1.28
N VAL A 2 13.22 -21.56 1.16
CA VAL A 2 13.43 -20.25 0.47
C VAL A 2 14.07 -20.53 -0.89
N GLY A 3 13.49 -21.46 -1.66
CA GLY A 3 14.10 -21.99 -2.89
C GLY A 3 13.33 -21.74 -4.18
N ALA A 4 12.02 -21.48 -4.10
CA ALA A 4 11.16 -21.38 -5.29
C ALA A 4 10.98 -19.96 -5.84
N ASP A 5 11.25 -18.92 -5.03
CA ASP A 5 10.99 -17.52 -5.40
C ASP A 5 12.25 -16.73 -5.76
N LEU A 6 13.43 -17.34 -5.64
CA LEU A 6 14.69 -16.66 -5.99
C LEU A 6 14.89 -16.60 -7.50
N PRO A 7 15.64 -15.59 -8.00
CA PRO A 7 15.97 -15.51 -9.40
C PRO A 7 16.82 -16.72 -9.82
N PRO A 8 16.63 -17.25 -11.04
CA PRO A 8 17.34 -18.43 -11.51
C PRO A 8 18.86 -18.15 -11.54
N GLY A 9 19.65 -19.19 -11.28
CA GLY A 9 21.11 -19.11 -11.32
C GLY A 9 21.78 -19.87 -10.19
N LYS A 10 22.94 -20.49 -10.48
CA LYS A 10 23.71 -21.30 -9.55
C LYS A 10 24.18 -20.51 -8.33
N TRP A 11 24.46 -19.22 -8.52
CA TRP A 11 25.02 -18.33 -7.51
C TRP A 11 23.98 -17.38 -6.89
N SER A 12 22.75 -17.37 -7.40
CA SER A 12 21.71 -16.40 -7.01
C SER A 12 21.39 -16.42 -5.51
N ALA A 13 21.35 -17.59 -4.89
CA ALA A 13 21.14 -17.73 -3.45
C ALA A 13 22.23 -17.02 -2.62
N TRP A 14 23.49 -17.07 -3.09
CA TRP A 14 24.62 -16.43 -2.44
C TRP A 14 24.71 -14.94 -2.73
N LEU A 15 24.35 -14.52 -3.94
CA LEU A 15 24.44 -13.14 -4.37
C LEU A 15 23.34 -12.25 -3.76
N VAL A 16 22.10 -12.74 -3.71
CA VAL A 16 20.95 -11.90 -3.35
C VAL A 16 20.00 -12.53 -2.32
N GLY A 17 20.19 -13.80 -1.96
CA GLY A 17 19.24 -14.52 -1.10
C GLY A 17 19.00 -13.88 0.27
N ALA A 18 20.02 -13.31 0.89
CA ALA A 18 19.90 -12.62 2.18
C ALA A 18 19.07 -11.33 2.12
N TRP A 19 18.95 -10.72 0.95
CA TRP A 19 18.28 -9.44 0.72
C TRP A 19 16.97 -9.58 -0.07
N TRP A 20 16.58 -10.82 -0.41
CA TRP A 20 15.41 -11.09 -1.24
C TRP A 20 14.12 -10.82 -0.47
N PRO A 21 13.35 -9.77 -0.82
CA PRO A 21 12.15 -9.43 -0.08
C PRO A 21 11.02 -10.41 -0.41
N ALA A 22 10.11 -10.63 0.54
CA ALA A 22 8.86 -11.35 0.27
C ALA A 22 8.02 -10.63 -0.80
N LEU A 23 7.10 -11.36 -1.44
CA LEU A 23 6.15 -10.74 -2.37
C LEU A 23 5.29 -9.70 -1.65
N PRO A 24 4.92 -8.60 -2.33
CA PRO A 24 4.10 -7.54 -1.74
C PRO A 24 2.59 -7.87 -1.73
N ASP A 25 2.21 -9.10 -1.35
CA ASP A 25 0.80 -9.56 -1.40
C ASP A 25 -0.10 -8.84 -0.38
N ALA A 26 0.42 -8.64 0.83
CA ALA A 26 -0.28 -7.93 1.89
C ALA A 26 -0.57 -6.45 1.52
N PRO A 27 0.42 -5.63 1.09
CA PRO A 27 0.13 -4.27 0.64
C PRO A 27 -0.69 -4.23 -0.65
N ALA A 28 -0.56 -5.20 -1.56
CA ALA A 28 -1.44 -5.26 -2.74
C ALA A 28 -2.91 -5.49 -2.35
N THR A 29 -3.16 -6.40 -1.41
CA THR A 29 -4.50 -6.65 -0.85
C THR A 29 -5.01 -5.43 -0.07
N GLY A 30 -4.14 -4.74 0.67
CA GLY A 30 -4.46 -3.48 1.33
C GLY A 30 -4.90 -2.41 0.33
N ALA A 31 -4.17 -2.27 -0.79
CA ALA A 31 -4.49 -1.29 -1.82
C ALA A 31 -5.87 -1.51 -2.44
N THR A 32 -6.22 -2.76 -2.75
CA THR A 32 -7.54 -3.11 -3.29
C THR A 32 -8.65 -2.91 -2.26
N TYR A 33 -8.42 -3.34 -1.02
CA TYR A 33 -9.37 -3.16 0.07
C TYR A 33 -9.71 -1.68 0.29
N TRP A 34 -8.69 -0.83 0.43
CA TRP A 34 -8.90 0.59 0.71
C TRP A 34 -9.61 1.31 -0.43
N ARG A 35 -9.35 0.92 -1.68
CA ARG A 35 -10.06 1.47 -2.84
C ARG A 35 -11.56 1.14 -2.77
N GLY A 36 -11.91 -0.12 -2.51
CA GLY A 36 -13.31 -0.51 -2.37
C GLY A 36 -14.00 0.15 -1.18
N ALA A 37 -13.30 0.30 -0.05
CA ALA A 37 -13.80 1.01 1.11
C ALA A 37 -14.07 2.50 0.82
N GLY A 38 -13.18 3.16 0.06
CA GLY A 38 -13.35 4.55 -0.36
C GLY A 38 -14.58 4.73 -1.27
N GLU A 39 -14.74 3.86 -2.26
CA GLU A 39 -15.90 3.86 -3.16
C GLU A 39 -17.22 3.72 -2.40
N ILE A 40 -17.29 2.78 -1.44
CA ILE A 40 -18.48 2.61 -0.59
C ILE A 40 -18.80 3.91 0.16
N LYS A 41 -17.79 4.59 0.72
CA LYS A 41 -18.00 5.83 1.48
C LYS A 41 -18.41 7.00 0.61
N HIS A 42 -17.89 7.09 -0.61
CA HIS A 42 -18.33 8.08 -1.59
C HIS A 42 -19.77 7.83 -2.07
N ASN A 43 -20.18 6.57 -2.22
CA ASN A 43 -21.55 6.22 -2.55
C ASN A 43 -22.50 6.56 -1.39
N GLU A 44 -22.16 6.19 -0.15
CA GLU A 44 -22.94 6.59 1.03
C GLU A 44 -23.06 8.12 1.15
N ALA A 45 -22.00 8.88 0.86
CA ALA A 45 -22.04 10.35 0.85
C ALA A 45 -23.01 10.88 -0.21
N ARG A 46 -23.01 10.28 -1.41
CA ARG A 46 -23.94 10.63 -2.49
C ARG A 46 -25.38 10.35 -2.09
N ASP A 47 -25.65 9.22 -1.44
CA ASP A 47 -26.99 8.90 -0.95
C ASP A 47 -27.49 9.95 0.06
N LEU A 48 -26.62 10.43 0.97
CA LEU A 48 -26.99 11.52 1.90
C LEU A 48 -27.24 12.85 1.17
N GLN A 49 -26.46 13.14 0.13
CA GLN A 49 -26.65 14.32 -0.72
C GLN A 49 -28.00 14.26 -1.45
N ASP A 50 -28.38 13.09 -1.98
CA ASP A 50 -29.64 12.87 -2.68
C ASP A 50 -30.83 13.02 -1.72
N GLU A 51 -30.76 12.42 -0.54
CA GLU A 51 -31.80 12.57 0.49
C GLU A 51 -31.94 14.03 0.96
N ARG A 52 -30.83 14.74 1.17
CA ARG A 52 -30.86 16.16 1.47
C ARG A 52 -31.52 16.98 0.35
N SER A 53 -31.24 16.66 -0.90
CA SER A 53 -31.82 17.34 -2.06
C SER A 53 -33.34 17.16 -2.11
N ARG A 54 -33.85 15.99 -1.74
CA ARG A 54 -35.30 15.72 -1.64
C ARG A 54 -35.98 16.50 -0.52
N LEU A 55 -35.25 16.82 0.54
CA LEU A 55 -35.79 17.55 1.70
C LEU A 55 -35.92 19.06 1.49
N THR A 56 -35.29 19.61 0.44
CA THR A 56 -35.30 21.06 0.13
C THR A 56 -36.69 21.68 -0.08
N VAL A 57 -37.69 20.85 -0.38
CA VAL A 57 -39.10 21.29 -0.50
C VAL A 57 -39.75 21.63 0.86
N ASN A 58 -39.16 21.14 1.96
CA ASN A 58 -39.66 21.37 3.31
C ASN A 58 -39.11 22.67 3.89
N ARG A 59 -39.92 23.38 4.68
CA ARG A 59 -39.52 24.63 5.34
C ARG A 59 -39.71 24.55 6.85
N GLY A 60 -38.84 25.24 7.59
CA GLY A 60 -38.92 25.40 9.03
C GLY A 60 -37.74 24.79 9.77
N ARG A 61 -37.58 25.16 11.04
CA ARG A 61 -36.39 24.85 11.85
C ARG A 61 -36.03 23.37 11.91
N THR A 62 -37.01 22.47 11.95
CA THR A 62 -36.76 21.02 11.96
C THR A 62 -36.21 20.52 10.62
N ALA A 63 -36.70 21.07 9.50
CA ALA A 63 -36.17 20.74 8.18
C ALA A 63 -34.74 21.26 8.02
N ASP A 64 -34.48 22.48 8.49
CA ASP A 64 -33.14 23.08 8.49
C ASP A 64 -32.14 22.27 9.33
N ASP A 65 -32.52 21.87 10.55
CA ASP A 65 -31.68 21.02 11.41
C ASP A 65 -31.39 19.65 10.76
N LEU A 66 -32.37 19.06 10.09
CA LEU A 66 -32.19 17.79 9.38
C LEU A 66 -31.25 17.93 8.17
N MET A 67 -31.40 18.99 7.37
CA MET A 67 -30.49 19.29 6.26
C MET A 67 -29.05 19.48 6.74
N ASP A 68 -28.85 20.16 7.87
CA ASP A 68 -27.55 20.36 8.50
C ASP A 68 -26.91 19.04 8.94
N ARG A 69 -27.69 18.12 9.52
CA ARG A 69 -27.22 16.80 9.92
C ARG A 69 -26.79 15.96 8.72
N TYR A 70 -27.58 15.96 7.64
CA TYR A 70 -27.22 15.28 6.40
C TYR A 70 -25.95 15.83 5.79
N TRP A 71 -25.81 17.16 5.73
CA TRP A 71 -24.60 17.80 5.24
C TRP A 71 -23.36 17.42 6.05
N ARG A 72 -23.44 17.45 7.39
CA ARG A 72 -22.31 17.02 8.24
C ARG A 72 -21.97 15.54 8.04
N GLY A 73 -22.98 14.70 7.84
CA GLY A 73 -22.80 13.29 7.52
C GLY A 73 -22.08 13.09 6.19
N GLU A 74 -22.53 13.78 5.14
CA GLU A 74 -21.93 13.78 3.80
C GLU A 74 -20.44 14.18 3.88
N GLN A 75 -20.13 15.33 4.50
CA GLN A 75 -18.75 15.82 4.62
C GLN A 75 -17.85 14.84 5.39
N ARG A 76 -18.37 14.20 6.44
CA ARG A 76 -17.64 13.18 7.19
C ARG A 76 -17.33 11.96 6.33
N LEU A 77 -18.29 11.48 5.54
CA LEU A 77 -18.12 10.32 4.67
C LEU A 77 -17.15 10.61 3.52
N LEU A 78 -17.22 11.80 2.91
CA LEU A 78 -16.24 12.25 1.92
C LEU A 78 -14.83 12.25 2.51
N THR A 79 -14.66 12.83 3.70
CA THR A 79 -13.36 12.84 4.38
C THR A 79 -12.81 11.42 4.63
N ILE A 80 -13.67 10.48 5.03
CA ILE A 80 -13.25 9.08 5.23
C ILE A 80 -12.90 8.43 3.89
N GLY A 81 -13.67 8.68 2.84
CA GLY A 81 -13.40 8.20 1.49
C GLY A 81 -12.05 8.67 0.95
N ASP A 82 -11.75 9.97 1.08
CA ASP A 82 -10.44 10.55 0.70
C ASP A 82 -9.26 9.92 1.48
N GLN A 83 -9.48 9.61 2.76
CA GLN A 83 -8.48 8.90 3.56
C GLN A 83 -8.27 7.46 3.09
N CYS A 84 -9.35 6.77 2.70
CA CYS A 84 -9.27 5.44 2.10
C CYS A 84 -8.50 5.48 0.77
N ASP A 85 -8.77 6.46 -0.10
CA ASP A 85 -8.03 6.64 -1.36
C ASP A 85 -6.55 6.90 -1.11
N THR A 86 -6.23 7.77 -0.15
CA THR A 86 -4.85 8.02 0.26
C THR A 86 -4.16 6.73 0.72
N LYS A 87 -4.83 5.92 1.55
CA LYS A 87 -4.29 4.62 2.00
C LYS A 87 -4.07 3.67 0.83
N SER A 88 -5.01 3.59 -0.11
CA SER A 88 -4.87 2.76 -1.31
C SER A 88 -3.64 3.14 -2.12
N VAL A 89 -3.44 4.45 -2.35
CA VAL A 89 -2.28 4.98 -3.08
C VAL A 89 -0.98 4.66 -2.34
N GLN A 90 -0.91 4.86 -1.02
CA GLN A 90 0.31 4.55 -0.27
C GLN A 90 0.61 3.05 -0.27
N SER A 91 -0.40 2.19 -0.13
CA SER A 91 -0.23 0.74 -0.26
C SER A 91 0.29 0.35 -1.65
N GLY A 92 -0.22 0.97 -2.72
CA GLY A 92 0.28 0.77 -4.08
C GLY A 92 1.75 1.17 -4.24
N ARG A 93 2.16 2.31 -3.67
CA ARG A 93 3.58 2.75 -3.69
C ARG A 93 4.53 1.76 -3.01
N VAL A 94 4.07 1.09 -1.95
CA VAL A 94 4.86 0.04 -1.29
C VAL A 94 5.02 -1.18 -2.21
N VAL A 95 3.96 -1.58 -2.92
CA VAL A 95 4.03 -2.65 -3.92
C VAL A 95 5.05 -2.31 -5.01
N ASP A 96 4.99 -1.10 -5.56
CA ASP A 96 5.92 -0.64 -6.59
C ASP A 96 7.38 -0.62 -6.10
N ALA A 97 7.60 -0.15 -4.87
CA ALA A 97 8.93 -0.11 -4.27
C ALA A 97 9.53 -1.52 -4.05
N VAL A 98 8.72 -2.47 -3.57
CA VAL A 98 9.16 -3.87 -3.39
C VAL A 98 9.45 -4.52 -4.74
N ASN A 99 8.61 -4.31 -5.75
CA ASN A 99 8.83 -4.86 -7.09
C ASN A 99 10.10 -4.31 -7.72
N ASN A 100 10.33 -2.99 -7.65
CA ASN A 100 11.57 -2.36 -8.13
C ASN A 100 12.81 -2.93 -7.41
N LEU A 101 12.75 -3.14 -6.09
CA LEU A 101 13.83 -3.78 -5.36
C LEU A 101 14.10 -5.21 -5.87
N ARG A 102 13.04 -6.01 -6.10
CA ARG A 102 13.16 -7.36 -6.63
C ARG A 102 13.74 -7.38 -8.04
N ASP A 103 13.35 -6.44 -8.90
CA ASP A 103 13.89 -6.32 -10.26
C ASP A 103 15.39 -5.97 -10.22
N ARG A 104 15.79 -5.00 -9.40
CA ARG A 104 17.21 -4.65 -9.20
C ARG A 104 18.04 -5.81 -8.67
N LEU A 105 17.51 -6.56 -7.70
CA LEU A 105 18.20 -7.75 -7.18
C LEU A 105 18.27 -8.86 -8.22
N ARG A 106 17.24 -9.03 -9.06
CA ARG A 106 17.28 -9.97 -10.18
C ARG A 106 18.35 -9.60 -11.19
N ASP A 107 18.51 -8.33 -11.53
CA ASP A 107 19.57 -7.86 -12.43
C ASP A 107 20.97 -8.13 -11.85
N ILE A 108 21.17 -7.88 -10.56
CA ILE A 108 22.42 -8.19 -9.85
C ILE A 108 22.69 -9.69 -9.88
N ALA A 109 21.69 -10.52 -9.60
CA ALA A 109 21.83 -11.97 -9.64
C ALA A 109 22.19 -12.44 -11.05
N HIS A 110 21.50 -11.93 -12.09
CA HIS A 110 21.74 -12.33 -13.47
C HIS A 110 23.16 -11.95 -13.92
N SER A 111 23.54 -10.67 -13.76
CA SER A 111 24.88 -10.19 -14.12
C SER A 111 25.98 -10.91 -13.34
N GLY A 112 25.76 -11.20 -12.05
CA GLY A 112 26.73 -11.90 -11.22
C GLY A 112 26.90 -13.36 -11.60
N ASN A 113 25.82 -14.07 -11.94
CA ASN A 113 25.91 -15.45 -12.45
C ASN A 113 26.70 -15.49 -13.76
N ASP A 114 26.40 -14.60 -14.71
CA ASP A 114 27.10 -14.53 -16.00
C ASP A 114 28.59 -14.22 -15.84
N GLU A 115 28.95 -13.33 -14.91
CA GLU A 115 30.34 -12.99 -14.61
C GLU A 115 31.11 -14.16 -13.99
N ILE A 116 30.51 -14.83 -13.00
CA ILE A 116 31.12 -15.99 -12.36
C ILE A 116 31.29 -17.14 -13.38
N ASP A 117 30.29 -17.40 -14.21
CA ASP A 117 30.36 -18.46 -15.22
C ASP A 117 31.39 -18.13 -16.31
N ARG A 118 31.59 -16.84 -16.65
CA ARG A 118 32.67 -16.40 -17.55
C ARG A 118 34.05 -16.62 -16.95
N ILE A 119 34.23 -16.35 -15.66
CA ILE A 119 35.49 -16.60 -14.94
C ILE A 119 35.79 -18.10 -14.88
N LEU A 120 34.79 -18.92 -14.51
CA LEU A 120 34.93 -20.36 -14.39
C LEU A 120 35.15 -21.08 -15.73
N SER A 121 34.58 -20.56 -16.81
CA SER A 121 34.81 -21.09 -18.17
C SER A 121 36.17 -20.71 -18.77
N GLY A 122 37.05 -20.05 -17.99
CA GLY A 122 38.39 -19.66 -18.44
C GLY A 122 38.41 -18.55 -19.50
N LYS A 123 37.26 -17.91 -19.76
CA LYS A 123 37.08 -16.82 -20.74
C LYS A 123 37.12 -15.44 -20.08
N GLY A 124 37.84 -15.31 -18.96
CA GLY A 124 37.96 -14.05 -18.25
C GLY A 124 38.99 -13.11 -18.90
N PRO A 125 38.69 -11.82 -19.13
CA PRO A 125 39.74 -10.83 -19.27
C PRO A 125 40.45 -10.71 -17.92
N GLY A 126 41.73 -11.10 -17.87
CA GLY A 126 42.60 -10.77 -16.75
C GLY A 126 42.55 -9.26 -16.49
N ALA A 127 42.38 -8.90 -15.21
CA ALA A 127 42.40 -7.53 -14.69
C ALA A 127 41.22 -6.60 -15.06
N ARG A 128 40.17 -6.63 -14.22
CA ARG A 128 39.73 -5.42 -13.51
C ARG A 128 38.91 -5.78 -12.25
N VAL A 129 39.60 -6.31 -11.25
CA VAL A 129 39.11 -6.24 -9.87
C VAL A 129 39.09 -4.76 -9.50
N GLY A 130 37.92 -4.23 -9.15
CA GLY A 130 37.77 -2.85 -8.68
C GLY A 130 37.18 -1.89 -9.71
N ARG A 131 35.88 -2.03 -9.99
CA ARG A 131 35.04 -0.84 -10.10
C ARG A 131 33.96 -0.95 -9.04
N CYS A 132 34.22 -0.33 -7.88
CA CYS A 132 33.16 0.18 -7.05
C CYS A 132 32.25 1.00 -7.96
N TRP A 133 31.02 0.55 -8.16
CA TRP A 133 30.01 1.34 -8.84
C TRP A 133 29.77 2.56 -7.95
N ALA A 134 30.41 3.68 -8.33
CA ALA A 134 30.13 4.98 -7.72
C ALA A 134 28.67 5.29 -8.01
N GLY A 135 27.84 5.23 -6.98
CA GLY A 135 26.45 5.63 -7.05
C GLY A 135 26.35 7.07 -7.51
N SER A 136 26.02 7.26 -8.78
CA SER A 136 25.60 8.54 -9.32
C SER A 136 24.08 8.49 -9.47
N GLY A 137 23.39 9.30 -8.67
CA GLY A 137 21.93 9.38 -8.65
C GLY A 137 21.32 9.45 -7.25
N ALA A 138 21.89 10.28 -6.38
CA ALA A 138 21.27 10.72 -5.14
C ALA A 138 20.08 11.64 -5.44
N THR A 139 18.92 11.06 -5.75
CA THR A 139 17.61 11.69 -5.61
C THR A 139 16.59 10.58 -5.40
N GLY A 140 16.24 10.29 -4.14
CA GLY A 140 15.24 9.27 -3.82
C GLY A 140 15.31 8.69 -2.41
N LEU A 141 16.30 9.07 -1.60
CA LEU A 141 16.40 8.68 -0.18
C LEU A 141 15.40 9.40 0.75
N THR A 142 14.26 9.83 0.23
CA THR A 142 13.14 10.34 1.04
C THR A 142 12.13 9.24 1.41
N GLY A 143 12.24 8.03 0.85
CA GLY A 143 11.28 6.95 1.10
C GLY A 143 11.51 6.16 2.40
N ALA A 144 12.77 5.94 2.80
CA ALA A 144 13.09 5.01 3.90
C ALA A 144 12.86 5.61 5.30
N VAL A 145 12.91 6.94 5.45
CA VAL A 145 12.60 7.61 6.74
C VAL A 145 11.09 7.77 6.96
N MET A 146 10.27 7.57 5.92
CA MET A 146 8.81 7.59 6.05
C MET A 146 8.21 6.25 6.48
N LEU A 147 9.00 5.18 6.65
CA LEU A 147 8.45 3.89 7.07
C LEU A 147 8.12 3.82 8.57
N ILE A 148 8.76 4.63 9.42
CA ILE A 148 8.56 4.60 10.88
C ILE A 148 7.51 5.63 11.35
N ARG A 149 7.16 6.63 10.54
CA ARG A 149 6.11 7.61 10.89
C ARG A 149 4.69 7.18 10.50
N ILE A 150 4.54 6.15 9.66
CA ILE A 150 3.23 5.67 9.16
C ILE A 150 2.47 4.83 10.21
N LEU A 151 3.14 4.33 11.25
CA LEU A 151 2.50 3.63 12.39
C LEU A 151 2.18 4.56 13.59
N SER A 152 2.38 5.87 13.46
CA SER A 152 2.02 6.86 14.50
C SER A 152 1.11 7.94 13.91
N ILE A 153 -0.16 7.60 13.69
CA ILE A 153 -1.25 8.56 13.76
C ILE A 153 -2.07 8.13 14.99
N PRO A 154 -2.29 9.03 15.98
CA PRO A 154 -2.83 8.64 17.27
C PRO A 154 -4.26 8.10 17.11
N GLU A 155 -4.48 6.87 17.55
CA GLU A 155 -5.77 6.47 18.10
C GLU A 155 -6.02 7.37 19.33
N TYR A 156 -6.80 8.43 19.17
CA TYR A 156 -7.33 9.19 20.30
C TYR A 156 -8.81 9.48 20.07
N GLY A 157 -9.66 8.79 20.85
CA GLY A 157 -11.08 9.11 20.99
C GLY A 157 -12.03 7.92 21.15
N SER A 158 -11.87 7.10 22.20
CA SER A 158 -12.93 6.25 22.78
C SER A 158 -14.19 7.08 23.11
N GLY A 159 -15.46 6.65 23.02
CA GLY A 159 -16.15 5.37 22.78
C GLY A 159 -17.68 5.64 22.62
N PRO A 160 -18.64 4.75 23.00
CA PRO A 160 -18.52 3.34 23.34
C PRO A 160 -19.21 2.40 22.32
N THR A 161 -18.64 1.19 22.27
CA THR A 161 -19.23 -0.12 21.99
C THR A 161 -20.74 -0.20 21.73
N THR A 162 -21.12 -0.67 20.55
CA THR A 162 -22.28 -1.57 20.42
C THR A 162 -21.99 -2.61 19.34
N CYS A 163 -21.30 -3.67 19.74
CA CYS A 163 -21.32 -4.93 19.00
C CYS A 163 -22.76 -5.43 18.98
N ALA A 164 -23.32 -5.56 17.78
CA ALA A 164 -24.60 -6.21 17.55
C ALA A 164 -24.57 -7.63 18.14
N ARG A 165 -25.31 -7.82 19.23
CA ARG A 165 -25.56 -9.12 19.85
C ARG A 165 -26.70 -9.78 19.08
N HIS A 166 -26.39 -10.64 18.11
CA HIS A 166 -27.37 -11.50 17.46
C HIS A 166 -27.88 -12.53 18.48
N HIS A 167 -29.12 -12.36 18.94
CA HIS A 167 -29.88 -13.40 19.63
C HIS A 167 -30.59 -14.29 18.60
N PRO A 168 -30.61 -15.62 18.75
CA PRO A 168 -31.44 -16.49 17.93
C PRO A 168 -32.91 -16.47 18.40
N PRO A 169 -33.88 -16.75 17.53
CA PRO A 169 -35.29 -16.74 17.88
C PRO A 169 -35.65 -17.95 18.76
N ARG A 170 -36.49 -17.72 19.78
CA ARG A 170 -37.22 -18.77 20.49
C ARG A 170 -38.72 -18.61 20.27
N LYS A 171 -39.29 -19.73 19.81
CA LYS A 171 -40.69 -20.11 19.56
C LYS A 171 -41.30 -19.60 18.27
#